data_AF-A0A6L3ZDG2-F1
#
_entry.id   AF-A0A6L3ZDG2-F1
#
_cell.length_a   1.000
_cell.length_b   1.000
_cell.length_c   1.000
_cell.angle_alpha   90.00
_cell.angle_beta   90.00
_cell.angle_gamma   90.00
#
_symmetry.space_group_name_H-M   'P 1'
#
loop_
_entity.id
_entity.type
_entity.pdbx_description
1 polymer ?
#
loop_
_entity_poly.entity_id
_entity_poly.type
_entity_poly.pdbx_seq_one_letter_code
_entity_poly.pdbx_strand_id
1 'polypeptide(L)'
;METLKTSLLTIHIISGTLALIAGTMAAFARKRRGLHSTLGTLFTKTMYAVGFTGLPMAFFMHSYFLLGLSVFTLFMVYTGSRAFVGIKKDNRIILSIIGFIAALSLIAIGALALRNSNMMGIASLVFGGILFSMSLREWATGRGKIAHNPLVVHINHMGGSLIAAYTAFFTIGAQRMFDAMSLDVSQISIVFWMLPTIVGSIFLTIANLRIRKP
;
A
#
# COMPACT_ATOMS: atom_id res chain seq x y z
N MET A 1 -1.90 25.69 -13.00
CA MET A 1 -2.00 24.22 -12.80
C MET A 1 -0.65 23.58 -12.52
N GLU A 2 0.43 23.99 -13.19
CA GLU A 2 1.79 23.46 -12.97
C GLU A 2 2.31 23.62 -11.53
N THR A 3 2.05 24.76 -10.88
CA THR A 3 2.42 24.98 -9.47
C THR A 3 1.77 23.96 -8.53
N LEU A 4 0.49 23.63 -8.75
CA LEU A 4 -0.23 22.65 -7.92
C LEU A 4 0.34 21.23 -8.10
N LYS A 5 0.59 20.82 -9.35
CA LYS A 5 1.20 19.51 -9.65
C LYS A 5 2.56 19.37 -8.99
N THR A 6 3.40 20.40 -9.10
CA THR A 6 4.74 20.43 -8.52
C THR A 6 4.69 20.37 -7.00
N SER A 7 3.84 21.17 -6.37
CA SER A 7 3.67 21.14 -4.91
C SER A 7 3.19 19.77 -4.41
N LEU A 8 2.20 19.16 -5.07
CA LEU A 8 1.72 17.82 -4.71
C LEU A 8 2.81 16.77 -4.85
N LEU A 9 3.56 16.79 -5.96
CA LEU A 9 4.67 15.87 -6.20
C LEU A 9 5.78 16.04 -5.15
N THR A 10 6.16 17.27 -4.81
CA THR A 10 7.17 17.55 -3.79
C THR A 10 6.73 17.03 -2.41
N ILE A 11 5.48 17.31 -2.01
CA ILE A 11 4.94 16.79 -0.75
C ILE A 11 4.90 15.25 -0.76
N HIS A 12 4.49 14.66 -1.88
CA HIS A 12 4.43 13.21 -2.05
C HIS A 12 5.81 12.56 -1.92
N ILE A 13 6.84 13.11 -2.59
CA ILE A 13 8.22 12.59 -2.53
C ILE A 13 8.78 12.71 -1.11
N ILE A 14 8.67 13.89 -0.48
CA ILE A 14 9.18 14.10 0.89
C ILE A 14 8.47 13.14 1.86
N SER A 15 7.14 13.05 1.78
CA SER A 15 6.36 12.15 2.63
C SER A 15 6.70 10.69 2.37
N GLY A 16 6.86 10.29 1.11
CA GLY A 16 7.22 8.93 0.71
C GLY A 16 8.60 8.52 1.23
N THR A 17 9.60 9.39 1.09
CA THR A 17 10.95 9.15 1.63
C THR A 17 10.92 8.99 3.16
N LEU A 18 10.23 9.90 3.86
CA LEU A 18 10.08 9.79 5.32
C LEU A 18 9.34 8.50 5.72
N ALA A 19 8.31 8.10 4.96
CA ALA A 19 7.58 6.86 5.20
C ALA A 19 8.48 5.63 5.03
N LEU A 20 9.26 5.55 3.95
CA LEU A 20 10.17 4.42 3.72
C LEU A 20 11.20 4.28 4.85
N ILE A 21 11.81 5.39 5.26
CA ILE A 21 12.79 5.39 6.37
C ILE A 21 12.11 4.98 7.68
N ALA A 22 11.01 5.66 8.05
CA ALA A 22 10.33 5.41 9.32
C ALA A 22 9.74 4.00 9.40
N GLY A 23 9.12 3.53 8.31
CA GLY A 23 8.52 2.20 8.22
C GLY A 23 9.56 1.09 8.35
N THR A 24 10.69 1.22 7.66
CA THR A 24 11.79 0.24 7.75
C THR A 24 12.43 0.23 9.13
N MET A 25 12.72 1.40 9.71
CA MET A 25 13.22 1.45 11.08
C MET A 25 12.19 0.88 12.08
N ALA A 26 10.88 1.11 11.89
CA ALA A 26 9.83 0.52 12.73
C ALA A 26 9.73 -1.01 12.55
N ALA A 27 10.00 -1.53 11.35
CA ALA A 27 10.01 -2.95 11.04
C ALA A 27 11.14 -3.68 11.78
N PHE A 28 12.31 -3.06 11.95
CA PHE A 28 13.42 -3.65 12.72
C PHE A 28 13.41 -3.31 14.22
N ALA A 29 12.71 -2.25 14.62
CA ALA A 29 12.59 -1.90 16.04
C ALA A 29 11.88 -3.00 16.86
N ARG A 30 12.26 -3.11 18.15
CA ARG A 30 11.61 -4.01 19.12
C ARG A 30 10.11 -3.68 19.20
N LYS A 31 9.25 -4.70 19.09
CA LYS A 31 7.78 -4.60 19.02
C LYS A 31 7.15 -4.30 20.39
N ARG A 32 7.49 -3.15 20.95
CA ARG A 32 6.94 -2.60 22.21
C ARG A 32 6.76 -1.09 22.09
N ARG A 33 6.08 -0.49 23.06
CA ARG A 33 5.96 0.98 23.17
C ARG A 33 7.36 1.62 23.25
N GLY A 34 7.54 2.75 22.56
CA GLY A 34 8.81 3.43 22.38
C GLY A 34 9.14 3.59 20.89
N LEU A 35 10.33 3.16 20.48
CA LEU A 35 10.83 3.37 19.12
C LEU A 35 9.90 2.85 18.02
N HIS A 36 9.41 1.60 18.13
CA HIS A 36 8.47 1.02 17.16
C HIS A 36 7.17 1.83 17.05
N SER A 37 6.56 2.22 18.18
CA SER A 37 5.32 3.00 18.16
C SER A 37 5.50 4.43 17.64
N THR A 38 6.63 5.08 17.95
CA THR A 38 6.92 6.44 17.48
C THR A 38 7.16 6.44 15.97
N LEU A 39 8.04 5.56 15.49
CA LEU A 39 8.32 5.42 14.05
C LEU A 39 7.09 4.90 13.29
N GLY A 40 6.32 3.97 13.87
CA GLY A 40 5.06 3.50 13.28
C GLY A 40 4.01 4.60 13.15
N THR A 41 3.97 5.54 14.10
CA THR A 41 3.10 6.73 14.02
C THR A 41 3.57 7.69 12.93
N LEU A 42 4.87 7.94 12.83
CA LEU A 42 5.45 8.77 11.77
C LEU A 42 5.18 8.14 10.38
N PHE A 43 5.41 6.84 10.24
CA PHE A 43 5.08 6.07 9.04
C PHE A 43 3.59 6.19 8.69
N THR A 44 2.70 6.03 9.66
CA THR A 44 1.25 6.17 9.44
C THR A 44 0.89 7.56 8.90
N LYS A 45 1.37 8.64 9.54
CA LYS A 45 1.07 10.02 9.15
C LYS A 45 1.60 10.35 7.75
N THR A 46 2.84 9.95 7.47
CA THR A 46 3.48 10.19 6.17
C THR A 46 2.83 9.35 5.07
N MET A 47 2.44 8.10 5.34
CA MET A 47 1.71 7.27 4.38
C MET A 47 0.30 7.80 4.09
N TYR A 48 -0.39 8.42 5.05
CA TYR A 48 -1.62 9.15 4.75
C TYR A 48 -1.34 10.31 3.78
N ALA A 49 -0.30 11.11 4.01
CA ALA A 49 0.07 12.19 3.11
C ALA A 49 0.39 11.66 1.69
N VAL A 50 1.13 10.55 1.58
CA VAL A 50 1.40 9.85 0.30
C VAL A 50 0.10 9.44 -0.39
N GLY A 51 -0.81 8.77 0.32
CA GLY A 51 -2.09 8.32 -0.25
C GLY A 51 -2.98 9.48 -0.70
N PHE A 52 -3.11 10.52 0.12
CA PHE A 52 -3.95 11.69 -0.20
C PHE A 52 -3.36 12.58 -1.30
N THR A 53 -2.05 12.70 -1.40
CA THR A 53 -1.40 13.39 -2.54
C THR A 53 -1.45 12.54 -3.81
N GLY A 54 -1.40 11.21 -3.69
CA GLY A 54 -1.51 10.26 -4.80
C GLY A 54 -2.86 10.32 -5.52
N LEU A 55 -3.97 10.55 -4.81
CA LEU A 55 -5.31 10.68 -5.40
C LEU A 55 -5.39 11.75 -6.50
N PRO A 56 -5.14 13.05 -6.25
CA PRO A 56 -5.16 14.09 -7.29
C PRO A 56 -4.07 13.87 -8.35
N MET A 57 -2.90 13.36 -7.98
CA MET A 57 -1.82 13.05 -8.93
C MET A 57 -2.23 11.98 -9.94
N ALA A 58 -3.00 10.98 -9.53
CA ALA A 58 -3.48 9.93 -10.43
C ALA A 58 -4.39 10.50 -11.54
N PHE A 59 -5.19 11.52 -11.24
CA PHE A 59 -6.00 12.22 -12.24
C PHE A 59 -5.10 13.02 -13.20
N PHE A 60 -4.09 13.75 -12.70
CA PHE A 60 -3.17 14.50 -13.58
C PHE A 60 -2.38 13.59 -14.52
N MET A 61 -2.02 12.39 -14.06
CA MET A 61 -1.33 11.40 -14.88
C MET A 61 -2.27 10.49 -15.67
N HIS A 62 -3.59 10.73 -15.63
CA HIS A 62 -4.62 9.94 -16.30
C HIS A 62 -4.46 8.42 -16.08
N SER A 63 -4.05 8.03 -14.87
CA SER A 63 -3.70 6.65 -14.53
C SER A 63 -4.64 6.08 -13.49
N TYR A 64 -5.60 5.29 -13.95
CA TYR A 64 -6.57 4.61 -13.07
C TYR A 64 -5.90 3.59 -12.15
N PHE A 65 -4.77 3.00 -12.55
CA PHE A 65 -3.97 2.13 -11.70
C PHE A 65 -3.47 2.87 -10.45
N LEU A 66 -2.94 4.09 -10.62
CA LEU A 66 -2.41 4.88 -9.50
C LEU A 66 -3.51 5.43 -8.60
N LEU A 67 -4.70 5.67 -9.16
CA LEU A 67 -5.88 6.02 -8.37
C LEU A 67 -6.25 4.85 -7.45
N GLY A 68 -6.35 3.64 -8.00
CA GLY A 68 -6.62 2.43 -7.23
C GLY A 68 -5.54 2.14 -6.19
N LEU A 69 -4.25 2.33 -6.53
CA LEU A 69 -3.13 2.13 -5.61
C LEU A 69 -3.14 3.14 -4.44
N SER A 70 -3.61 4.36 -4.68
CA SER A 70 -3.78 5.38 -3.64
C SER A 70 -4.89 4.96 -2.64
N VAL A 71 -6.03 4.47 -3.15
CA VAL A 71 -7.11 3.93 -2.29
C VAL A 71 -6.64 2.67 -1.55
N PHE A 72 -5.94 1.77 -2.22
CA PHE A 72 -5.32 0.58 -1.62
C PHE A 72 -4.43 0.95 -0.43
N THR A 73 -3.56 1.94 -0.63
CA THR A 73 -2.65 2.43 0.41
C THR A 73 -3.39 3.01 1.59
N LEU A 74 -4.35 3.91 1.33
CA LEU A 74 -5.18 4.53 2.37
C LEU A 74 -5.98 3.48 3.16
N PHE A 75 -6.55 2.49 2.46
CA PHE A 75 -7.28 1.38 3.07
C PHE A 75 -6.40 0.64 4.08
N MET A 76 -5.21 0.22 3.67
CA MET A 76 -4.31 -0.57 4.52
C MET A 76 -3.76 0.25 5.68
N VAL A 77 -3.35 1.49 5.45
CA VAL A 77 -2.83 2.37 6.51
C VAL A 77 -3.91 2.65 7.55
N TYR A 78 -5.16 2.88 7.11
CA TYR A 78 -6.29 3.10 8.03
C TYR A 78 -6.60 1.88 8.89
N THR A 79 -6.78 0.73 8.25
CA THR A 79 -7.11 -0.52 8.95
C THR A 79 -5.96 -1.02 9.84
N GLY A 80 -4.72 -0.92 9.37
CA GLY A 80 -3.53 -1.33 10.10
C GLY A 80 -3.21 -0.45 11.31
N SER A 81 -3.31 0.88 11.16
CA SER A 81 -3.05 1.82 12.26
C SER A 81 -4.12 1.76 13.35
N ARG A 82 -5.37 1.47 12.98
CA ARG A 82 -6.48 1.34 13.91
C ARG A 82 -6.72 -0.07 14.44
N ALA A 83 -5.86 -1.03 14.10
CA ALA A 83 -6.09 -2.43 14.44
C ALA A 83 -6.27 -2.67 15.96
N PHE A 84 -5.51 -1.98 16.81
CA PHE A 84 -5.60 -2.10 18.28
C PHE A 84 -6.64 -1.18 18.93
N VAL A 85 -6.96 -0.03 18.31
CA VAL A 85 -7.97 0.91 18.79
C VAL A 85 -9.38 0.45 18.40
N GLY A 86 -9.48 -0.32 17.33
CA GLY A 86 -10.75 -0.76 16.75
C GLY A 86 -11.33 0.26 15.76
N ILE A 87 -12.23 -0.27 14.94
CA ILE A 87 -13.02 0.45 13.94
C ILE A 87 -14.49 0.05 14.17
N LYS A 88 -15.38 1.04 14.23
CA LYS A 88 -16.82 0.84 14.39
C LYS A 88 -17.36 -0.05 13.26
N LYS A 89 -18.39 -0.86 13.53
CA LYS A 89 -18.96 -1.80 12.56
C LYS A 89 -19.37 -1.11 11.26
N ASP A 90 -20.12 -0.01 11.34
CA ASP A 90 -20.59 0.74 10.17
C ASP A 90 -19.42 1.27 9.32
N ASN A 91 -18.38 1.79 9.97
CA ASN A 91 -17.18 2.27 9.28
C ASN A 91 -16.45 1.13 8.55
N ARG A 92 -16.43 -0.09 9.11
CA ARG A 92 -15.84 -1.26 8.41
C ARG A 92 -16.63 -1.62 7.17
N ILE A 93 -17.96 -1.54 7.23
CA ILE A 93 -18.84 -1.79 6.09
C ILE A 93 -18.60 -0.75 4.98
N ILE A 94 -18.59 0.54 5.33
CA ILE A 94 -18.31 1.63 4.39
C ILE A 94 -16.92 1.44 3.75
N LEU A 95 -15.91 1.17 4.57
CA LEU A 95 -14.55 0.97 4.09
C LEU A 95 -14.45 -0.25 3.16
N SER A 96 -15.19 -1.32 3.45
CA SER A 96 -15.24 -2.51 2.60
C SER A 96 -15.91 -2.22 1.26
N ILE A 97 -16.97 -1.40 1.22
CA ILE A 97 -17.61 -0.98 -0.03
C ILE A 97 -16.65 -0.17 -0.89
N ILE A 98 -15.97 0.82 -0.30
CA ILE A 98 -14.94 1.61 -0.99
C ILE A 98 -13.83 0.69 -1.51
N GLY A 99 -13.37 -0.24 -0.68
CA GLY A 99 -12.36 -1.23 -1.03
C GLY A 99 -12.79 -2.15 -2.17
N PHE A 100 -14.04 -2.64 -2.17
CA PHE A 100 -14.58 -3.46 -3.27
C PHE A 100 -14.66 -2.69 -4.58
N ILE A 101 -15.15 -1.44 -4.57
CA ILE A 101 -15.23 -0.60 -5.77
C ILE A 101 -13.82 -0.41 -6.36
N ALA A 102 -12.85 -0.03 -5.52
CA ALA A 102 -11.47 0.15 -5.96
C ALA A 102 -10.83 -1.17 -6.44
N ALA A 103 -11.08 -2.27 -5.76
CA ALA A 103 -10.57 -3.59 -6.12
C ALA A 103 -11.11 -4.07 -7.47
N LEU A 104 -12.42 -4.00 -7.67
CA LEU A 104 -13.06 -4.38 -8.92
C LEU A 104 -12.63 -3.47 -10.07
N SER A 105 -12.44 -2.17 -9.81
CA SER A 105 -11.90 -1.23 -10.79
C SER A 105 -10.48 -1.66 -11.21
N LEU A 106 -9.58 -1.92 -10.26
CA LEU A 106 -8.23 -2.41 -10.53
C LEU A 106 -8.23 -3.73 -11.30
N ILE A 107 -9.10 -4.67 -10.95
CA ILE A 107 -9.22 -5.95 -11.65
C ILE A 107 -9.67 -5.74 -13.11
N ALA A 108 -10.70 -4.91 -13.33
CA ALA A 108 -11.21 -4.61 -14.66
C ALA A 108 -10.15 -3.91 -15.52
N ILE A 109 -9.46 -2.90 -14.97
CA ILE A 109 -8.37 -2.19 -15.65
C ILE A 109 -7.22 -3.15 -15.97
N GLY A 110 -6.88 -4.05 -15.03
CA GLY A 110 -5.83 -5.05 -15.24
C GLY A 110 -6.16 -6.02 -16.37
N ALA A 111 -7.39 -6.53 -16.42
CA ALA A 111 -7.85 -7.41 -17.49
C ALA A 111 -7.86 -6.70 -18.86
N LEU A 112 -8.31 -5.44 -18.92
CA LEU A 112 -8.28 -4.64 -20.15
C LEU A 112 -6.85 -4.33 -20.60
N ALA A 113 -5.94 -4.01 -19.68
CA ALA A 113 -4.53 -3.76 -19.98
C ALA A 113 -3.85 -5.00 -20.57
N LEU A 114 -4.13 -6.20 -20.03
CA LEU A 114 -3.59 -7.45 -20.58
C LEU A 114 -4.11 -7.77 -21.98
N ARG A 115 -5.38 -7.47 -22.28
CA ARG A 115 -5.91 -7.60 -23.65
C ARG A 115 -5.16 -6.74 -24.65
N ASN A 116 -4.65 -5.60 -24.20
CA ASN A 116 -3.83 -4.68 -25.00
C ASN A 116 -2.32 -4.97 -24.89
N SER A 117 -1.93 -6.19 -24.47
CA SER A 117 -0.52 -6.61 -24.28
C SER A 117 0.29 -5.76 -23.29
N ASN A 118 -0.36 -4.98 -22.42
CA ASN A 118 0.31 -4.20 -21.39
C ASN A 118 0.49 -5.04 -20.12
N MET A 119 1.73 -5.45 -19.86
CA MET A 119 2.10 -6.29 -18.71
C MET A 119 1.85 -5.63 -17.34
N MET A 120 1.71 -4.30 -17.27
CA MET A 120 1.28 -3.60 -16.05
C MET A 120 -0.14 -4.02 -15.61
N GLY A 121 -0.91 -4.66 -16.50
CA GLY A 121 -2.17 -5.29 -16.17
C GLY A 121 -2.05 -6.37 -15.09
N ILE A 122 -0.92 -7.10 -15.04
CA ILE A 122 -0.65 -8.10 -13.99
C ILE A 122 -0.62 -7.41 -12.62
N ALA A 123 0.05 -6.27 -12.51
CA ALA A 123 0.13 -5.52 -11.26
C ALA A 123 -1.25 -5.07 -10.79
N SER A 124 -2.06 -4.54 -11.70
CA SER A 124 -3.43 -4.14 -11.40
C SER A 124 -4.27 -5.31 -10.88
N LEU A 125 -4.17 -6.50 -11.51
CA LEU A 125 -4.87 -7.70 -11.05
C LEU A 125 -4.41 -8.15 -9.66
N VAL A 126 -3.10 -8.15 -9.39
CA VAL A 126 -2.54 -8.56 -8.10
C VAL A 126 -2.99 -7.62 -6.98
N PHE A 127 -2.80 -6.30 -7.14
CA PHE A 127 -3.24 -5.32 -6.13
C PHE A 127 -4.77 -5.32 -5.96
N GLY A 128 -5.51 -5.47 -7.06
CA GLY A 128 -6.98 -5.59 -7.02
C GLY A 128 -7.44 -6.82 -6.26
N GLY A 129 -6.83 -7.99 -6.51
CA GLY A 129 -7.13 -9.23 -5.79
C GLY A 129 -6.80 -9.16 -4.30
N ILE A 130 -5.65 -8.58 -3.94
CA ILE A 130 -5.27 -8.35 -2.55
C ILE A 130 -6.30 -7.43 -1.87
N LEU A 131 -6.63 -6.29 -2.49
CA LEU A 131 -7.61 -5.35 -1.94
C LEU A 131 -8.99 -5.98 -1.76
N PHE A 132 -9.43 -6.78 -2.73
CA PHE A 132 -10.68 -7.52 -2.66
C PHE A 132 -10.70 -8.45 -1.45
N SER A 133 -9.63 -9.23 -1.26
CA SER A 133 -9.51 -10.16 -0.14
C SER A 133 -9.57 -9.45 1.23
N MET A 134 -8.91 -8.29 1.34
CA MET A 134 -8.90 -7.48 2.56
C MET A 134 -10.26 -6.84 2.82
N SER A 135 -10.92 -6.34 1.77
CA SER A 135 -12.27 -5.76 1.83
C SER A 135 -13.31 -6.82 2.24
N LEU A 136 -13.19 -8.04 1.73
CA LEU A 136 -14.04 -9.16 2.13
C LEU A 136 -13.87 -9.52 3.60
N ARG A 137 -12.63 -9.50 4.10
CA ARG A 137 -12.35 -9.75 5.51
C ARG A 137 -12.94 -8.66 6.41
N GLU A 138 -12.74 -7.39 6.06
CA GLU A 138 -13.30 -6.25 6.80
C GLU A 138 -14.83 -6.27 6.81
N TRP A 139 -15.45 -6.65 5.70
CA TRP A 139 -16.90 -6.83 5.60
C TRP A 139 -17.40 -7.93 6.53
N ALA A 140 -16.75 -9.09 6.51
CA ALA A 140 -17.09 -10.21 7.37
C ALA A 140 -16.90 -9.88 8.85
N THR A 141 -15.82 -9.18 9.21
CA THR A 141 -15.59 -8.69 10.58
C THR A 141 -16.62 -7.62 10.98
N GLY A 142 -16.98 -6.68 10.08
CA GLY A 142 -18.01 -5.68 10.32
C GLY A 142 -19.40 -6.29 10.59
N ARG A 143 -19.72 -7.40 9.91
CA ARG A 143 -20.92 -8.21 10.14
C ARG A 143 -20.81 -9.19 11.32
N GLY A 144 -19.70 -9.22 12.04
CA GLY A 144 -19.49 -10.12 13.17
C GLY A 144 -19.30 -11.60 12.80
N LYS A 145 -19.06 -11.93 11.53
CA LYS A 145 -18.83 -13.31 11.07
C LYS A 145 -17.42 -13.83 11.36
N ILE A 146 -16.45 -12.93 11.48
CA ILE A 146 -15.03 -13.26 11.74
C ILE A 146 -14.53 -12.44 12.92
N ALA A 147 -13.87 -13.11 13.87
CA ALA A 147 -13.24 -12.46 15.00
C ALA A 147 -12.11 -11.50 14.55
N HIS A 148 -12.11 -10.30 15.10
CA HIS A 148 -11.05 -9.32 14.85
C HIS A 148 -9.80 -9.71 15.65
N ASN A 149 -8.69 -9.95 14.95
CA ASN A 149 -7.38 -10.15 15.56
C ASN A 149 -6.52 -8.89 15.29
N PRO A 150 -6.37 -7.98 16.28
CA PRO A 150 -5.63 -6.74 16.13
C PRO A 150 -4.19 -6.92 15.65
N LEU A 151 -3.48 -7.91 16.19
CA LEU A 151 -2.06 -8.11 15.90
C LEU A 151 -1.86 -8.56 14.44
N VAL A 152 -2.68 -9.51 13.98
CA VAL A 152 -2.64 -10.00 12.60
C VAL A 152 -3.01 -8.90 11.61
N VAL A 153 -4.07 -8.11 11.90
CA VAL A 153 -4.47 -6.98 11.04
C VAL A 153 -3.38 -5.91 11.00
N HIS A 154 -2.84 -5.54 12.16
CA HIS A 154 -1.76 -4.55 12.25
C HIS A 154 -0.55 -4.97 11.42
N ILE A 155 -0.04 -6.18 11.62
CA ILE A 155 1.16 -6.66 10.95
C ILE A 155 0.92 -6.77 9.45
N ASN A 156 -0.19 -7.37 9.01
CA ASN A 156 -0.48 -7.54 7.59
C ASN A 156 -0.70 -6.22 6.86
N HIS A 157 -1.44 -5.29 7.46
CA HIS A 157 -1.81 -4.06 6.75
C HIS A 157 -0.71 -2.99 6.87
N MET A 158 -0.03 -2.88 8.01
CA MET A 158 1.13 -1.97 8.15
C MET A 158 2.37 -2.52 7.44
N GLY A 159 2.64 -3.82 7.55
CA GLY A 159 3.71 -4.48 6.80
C GLY A 159 3.44 -4.46 5.31
N GLY A 160 2.23 -4.80 4.89
CA GLY A 160 1.79 -4.73 3.50
C GLY A 160 1.89 -3.32 2.91
N SER A 161 1.60 -2.27 3.67
CA SER A 161 1.73 -0.89 3.18
C SER A 161 3.18 -0.47 3.00
N LEU A 162 4.09 -0.95 3.84
CA LEU A 162 5.52 -0.74 3.64
C LEU A 162 6.01 -1.46 2.37
N ILE A 163 5.56 -2.70 2.15
CA ILE A 163 5.88 -3.46 0.93
C ILE A 163 5.37 -2.69 -0.31
N ALA A 164 4.11 -2.27 -0.29
CA ALA A 164 3.51 -1.52 -1.38
C ALA A 164 4.22 -0.19 -1.65
N ALA A 165 4.66 0.52 -0.60
CA ALA A 165 5.44 1.75 -0.72
C ALA A 165 6.80 1.49 -1.41
N TYR A 166 7.52 0.43 -1.02
CA TYR A 166 8.75 0.04 -1.71
C TYR A 166 8.50 -0.36 -3.15
N THR A 167 7.48 -1.18 -3.42
CA THR A 167 7.11 -1.57 -4.79
C THR A 167 6.80 -0.34 -5.64
N ALA A 168 6.00 0.61 -5.14
CA ALA A 168 5.68 1.84 -5.85
C ALA A 168 6.92 2.73 -6.10
N PHE A 169 7.80 2.86 -5.09
CA PHE A 169 9.05 3.59 -5.23
C PHE A 169 9.92 2.96 -6.31
N PHE A 170 10.20 1.66 -6.26
CA PHE A 170 11.06 1.01 -7.25
C PHE A 170 10.44 0.97 -8.66
N THR A 171 9.12 0.86 -8.76
CA THR A 171 8.42 0.82 -10.06
C THR A 171 8.36 2.17 -10.76
N ILE A 172 8.29 3.28 -10.00
CA ILE A 172 8.02 4.61 -10.60
C ILE A 172 9.05 5.64 -10.15
N GLY A 173 9.32 5.72 -8.84
CA GLY A 173 10.25 6.70 -8.28
C GLY A 173 11.70 6.44 -8.68
N ALA A 174 12.20 5.22 -8.44
CA ALA A 174 13.56 4.82 -8.73
C ALA A 174 13.84 4.85 -10.24
N GLN A 175 12.91 4.37 -11.07
CA GLN A 175 13.07 4.44 -12.53
C GLN A 175 13.26 5.89 -13.01
N ARG A 176 12.40 6.82 -12.58
CA ARG A 176 12.57 8.26 -12.89
C ARG A 176 13.89 8.84 -12.37
N MET A 177 14.35 8.39 -11.21
CA MET A 177 15.62 8.84 -10.63
C MET A 177 16.83 8.34 -11.44
N PHE A 178 16.82 7.08 -11.88
CA PHE A 178 17.88 6.51 -12.71
C PHE A 178 17.88 7.10 -14.12
N ASP A 179 16.70 7.32 -14.72
CA ASP A 179 16.56 8.01 -16.00
C ASP A 179 17.16 9.43 -15.92
N ALA A 180 16.93 10.15 -14.81
CA ALA A 180 17.54 11.47 -14.58
C ALA A 180 19.08 11.42 -14.42
N MET A 181 19.64 10.27 -14.06
CA MET A 181 21.09 10.01 -14.02
C MET A 181 21.63 9.44 -15.34
N SER A 182 20.82 9.39 -16.40
CA SER A 182 21.16 8.77 -17.70
C SER A 182 21.53 7.28 -17.59
N LEU A 183 20.97 6.57 -16.61
CA LEU A 183 21.11 5.13 -16.42
C LEU A 183 19.82 4.43 -16.86
N ASP A 184 19.86 3.73 -18.00
CA ASP A 184 18.71 2.95 -18.47
C ASP A 184 18.56 1.65 -17.66
N VAL A 185 17.57 1.66 -16.77
CA VAL A 185 17.18 0.49 -15.95
C VAL A 185 15.88 -0.15 -16.43
N SER A 186 15.37 0.24 -17.61
CA SER A 186 14.09 -0.25 -18.13
C SER A 186 14.07 -1.77 -18.30
N GLN A 187 15.21 -2.39 -18.63
CA GLN A 187 15.32 -3.84 -18.82
C GLN A 187 15.19 -4.65 -17.52
N ILE A 188 15.43 -4.03 -16.35
CA ILE A 188 15.32 -4.68 -15.04
C ILE A 188 14.07 -4.28 -14.26
N SER A 189 13.12 -3.58 -14.90
CA SER A 189 11.88 -3.09 -14.29
C SER A 189 11.09 -4.17 -13.54
N ILE A 190 11.11 -5.42 -14.03
CA ILE A 190 10.40 -6.53 -13.39
C ILE A 190 11.04 -6.95 -12.06
N VAL A 191 12.37 -6.85 -11.96
CA VAL A 191 13.11 -7.11 -10.72
C VAL A 191 12.76 -6.05 -9.69
N PHE A 192 12.73 -4.78 -10.09
CA PHE A 192 12.32 -3.67 -9.24
C PHE A 192 10.87 -3.79 -8.75
N TRP A 193 10.00 -4.41 -9.54
CA TRP A 193 8.61 -4.62 -9.17
C TRP A 193 8.41 -5.82 -8.23
N MET A 194 9.07 -6.94 -8.49
CA MET A 194 8.84 -8.19 -7.75
C MET A 194 9.69 -8.29 -6.49
N LEU A 195 10.91 -7.75 -6.47
CA LEU A 195 11.85 -7.92 -5.36
C LEU A 195 11.28 -7.47 -4.01
N PRO A 196 10.72 -6.25 -3.86
CA PRO A 196 10.21 -5.81 -2.56
C PRO A 196 9.01 -6.64 -2.11
N THR A 197 8.17 -7.05 -3.07
CA THR A 197 6.98 -7.86 -2.84
C THR A 197 7.35 -9.26 -2.35
N ILE A 198 8.30 -9.93 -3.02
CA ILE A 198 8.78 -11.27 -2.64
C ILE A 198 9.43 -11.22 -1.27
N VAL A 199 10.45 -10.37 -1.11
CA VAL A 199 11.23 -10.27 0.14
C VAL A 199 10.31 -9.89 1.29
N GLY A 200 9.50 -8.85 1.11
CA GLY A 200 8.57 -8.39 2.12
C GLY A 200 7.52 -9.44 2.50
N SER A 201 6.96 -10.14 1.53
CA SER A 201 5.94 -11.18 1.79
C SER A 201 6.52 -12.38 2.53
N ILE A 202 7.77 -12.75 2.28
CA ILE A 202 8.48 -13.78 3.05
C ILE A 202 8.59 -13.36 4.52
N PHE A 203 9.11 -12.16 4.79
CA PHE A 203 9.20 -11.63 6.17
C PHE A 203 7.84 -11.55 6.86
N LEU A 204 6.81 -11.10 6.13
CA LEU A 204 5.45 -10.99 6.63
C LEU A 204 4.86 -12.37 6.97
N THR A 205 5.09 -13.36 6.11
CA THR A 205 4.62 -14.74 6.31
C THR A 205 5.30 -15.36 7.53
N ILE A 206 6.62 -15.22 7.67
CA ILE A 206 7.37 -15.68 8.84
C ILE A 206 6.85 -15.03 10.12
N ALA A 207 6.58 -13.72 10.10
CA ALA A 207 6.02 -13.01 11.25
C ALA A 207 4.64 -13.55 11.65
N ASN A 208 3.76 -13.82 10.68
CA ASN A 208 2.44 -14.41 10.95
C ASN A 208 2.54 -15.83 11.50
N LEU A 209 3.45 -16.66 10.97
CA LEU A 209 3.65 -18.03 11.46
C LEU A 209 4.12 -18.06 12.92
N ARG A 210 4.96 -17.10 13.33
CA ARG A 210 5.40 -16.98 14.73
C ARG A 210 4.26 -16.63 15.70
N ILE A 211 3.23 -15.92 15.23
CA ILE A 211 2.06 -15.53 16.02
C ILE A 211 1.07 -16.68 16.17
N ARG A 212 1.03 -17.60 15.20
CA ARG A 212 0.15 -18.78 15.21
C ARG A 212 0.70 -19.95 16.01
N LYS A 213 1.96 -19.91 16.46
CA LYS A 213 2.50 -20.93 17.35
C LYS A 213 1.84 -20.77 18.73
N PRO A 214 1.26 -21.86 19.29
CA PRO A 214 0.60 -21.83 20.59
C PRO A 214 1.58 -21.50 21.73
#